data_AF-A0AAW7N8W1-F1
#
_entry.id   AF-A0AAW7N8W1-F1
#
_cell.length_a   1.000
_cell.length_b   1.000
_cell.length_c   1.000
_cell.angle_alpha   90.00
_cell.angle_beta   90.00
_cell.angle_gamma   90.00
#
_symmetry.space_group_name_H-M   'P 1'
#
loop_
_entity.id
_entity.type
_entity.pdbx_description
1 polymer ?
#
loop_
_entity_poly.entity_id
_entity_poly.type
_entity_poly.pdbx_seq_one_letter_code
_entity_poly.pdbx_strand_id
1 'polypeptide(L)'
;MNENINNMIEELKEKYPKKWGDPTKGLMVSISDTTSAFENEYDFEETLFYSIWIMYKRNAVAINREDLIQNHFRITTDDYIRLEDLEELTKIINIVAKHLSKINFKAHL
;
A
#
# COMPACT_ATOMS: atom_id res chain seq x y z
N MET A 1 11.68 6.24 -11.80
CA MET A 1 12.25 6.52 -10.46
C MET A 1 11.07 6.51 -9.50
N ASN A 2 11.10 5.68 -8.46
CA ASN A 2 9.93 5.41 -7.61
C ASN A 2 9.91 6.33 -6.38
N GLU A 3 10.09 7.63 -6.61
CA GLU A 3 10.34 8.59 -5.54
C GLU A 3 9.15 8.72 -4.58
N ASN A 4 7.92 8.73 -5.08
CA ASN A 4 6.73 8.86 -4.25
C ASN A 4 6.53 7.61 -3.38
N ILE A 5 6.75 6.43 -3.96
CA ILE A 5 6.66 5.17 -3.21
C ILE A 5 7.81 5.03 -2.21
N ASN A 6 9.04 5.40 -2.58
CA ASN A 6 10.17 5.40 -1.65
C ASN A 6 9.92 6.36 -0.47
N ASN A 7 9.46 7.58 -0.73
CA ASN A 7 9.12 8.55 0.31
C ASN A 7 7.97 8.07 1.21
N MET A 8 6.98 7.38 0.65
CA MET A 8 5.92 6.73 1.42
C MET A 8 6.49 5.67 2.36
N ILE A 9 7.36 4.78 1.86
CA ILE A 9 7.99 3.73 2.66
C ILE A 9 8.84 4.33 3.79
N GLU A 10 9.62 5.37 3.51
CA GLU A 10 10.43 6.03 4.52
C GLU A 10 9.56 6.74 5.59
N GLU A 11 8.50 7.46 5.21
CA GLU A 11 7.56 8.06 6.19
C GLU A 11 6.86 6.99 7.05
N LEU A 12 6.50 5.84 6.46
CA LEU A 12 5.92 4.72 7.19
C LEU A 12 6.94 4.09 8.16
N LYS A 13 8.19 3.89 7.75
CA LYS A 13 9.26 3.40 8.62
C LYS A 13 9.54 4.35 9.78
N GLU A 14 9.55 5.66 9.52
CA GLU A 14 9.78 6.68 10.54
C GLU A 14 8.69 6.66 11.62
N LYS A 15 7.42 6.57 11.21
CA LYS A 15 6.27 6.57 12.13
C LYS A 15 6.00 5.22 12.79
N TYR A 16 6.31 4.12 12.10
CA TYR A 16 6.07 2.75 12.56
C TYR A 16 7.37 1.89 12.54
N PRO A 17 8.44 2.31 13.22
CA PRO A 17 9.74 1.62 13.15
C PRO A 17 9.74 0.28 13.90
N LYS A 18 8.85 0.13 14.89
CA LYS A 18 8.81 -1.03 15.75
C LYS A 18 8.35 -2.25 14.97
N LYS A 19 9.26 -3.21 14.76
CA LYS A 19 9.01 -4.47 14.04
C LYS A 19 8.54 -4.22 12.60
N TRP A 20 9.15 -3.25 11.91
CA TRP A 20 8.96 -3.05 10.48
C TRP A 20 9.20 -4.36 9.71
N GLY A 21 8.29 -4.70 8.80
CA GLY A 21 8.31 -5.96 8.05
C GLY A 21 7.73 -7.17 8.79
N ASP A 22 7.26 -7.03 10.03
CA ASP A 22 6.55 -8.09 10.75
C ASP A 22 5.02 -7.85 10.69
N PRO A 23 4.26 -8.62 9.91
CA PRO A 23 2.82 -8.41 9.74
C PRO A 23 2.01 -8.72 11.01
N THR A 24 2.59 -9.44 11.97
CA THR A 24 1.90 -9.88 13.20
C THR A 24 2.14 -8.96 14.39
N LYS A 25 3.26 -8.24 14.42
CA LYS A 25 3.68 -7.42 15.57
C LYS A 25 3.96 -5.95 15.23
N GLY A 26 4.07 -5.61 13.95
CA GLY A 26 4.39 -4.28 13.47
C GLY A 26 3.62 -3.95 12.20
N LEU A 27 4.26 -3.17 11.33
CA LEU A 27 3.77 -2.79 10.02
C LEU A 27 4.61 -3.49 8.94
N MET A 28 3.95 -4.20 8.04
CA MET A 28 4.52 -4.70 6.79
C MET A 28 3.67 -4.17 5.64
N VAL A 29 4.32 -3.78 4.55
CA VAL A 29 3.64 -3.44 3.31
C VAL A 29 4.23 -4.23 2.15
N SER A 30 3.38 -4.59 1.20
CA SER A 30 3.78 -5.21 -0.06
C SER A 30 3.08 -4.44 -1.19
N ILE A 31 3.81 -4.12 -2.25
CA ILE A 31 3.35 -3.25 -3.33
C ILE A 31 3.50 -4.00 -4.63
N SER A 32 2.53 -3.86 -5.53
CA SER A 32 2.56 -4.40 -6.88
C SER A 32 2.19 -3.33 -7.90
N ASP A 33 2.86 -3.34 -9.04
CA ASP A 33 2.52 -2.61 -10.27
C ASP A 33 1.91 -3.53 -11.35
N THR A 34 1.73 -4.81 -11.03
CA THR A 34 1.13 -5.80 -11.93
C THR A 34 -0.12 -6.43 -11.32
N THR A 35 -1.07 -6.75 -12.18
CA THR A 35 -2.26 -7.54 -11.86
C THR A 35 -1.94 -9.04 -11.76
N SER A 36 -0.77 -9.46 -12.25
CA SER A 36 -0.32 -10.85 -12.27
C SER A 36 0.22 -11.30 -10.92
N ALA A 37 -0.24 -12.45 -10.43
CA ALA A 37 0.25 -13.08 -9.20
C ALA A 37 1.61 -13.80 -9.37
N PHE A 38 2.18 -13.84 -10.58
CA PHE A 38 3.30 -14.72 -10.93
C PHE A 38 4.57 -13.99 -11.39
N GLU A 39 4.57 -12.66 -11.49
CA GLU A 39 5.75 -11.92 -11.93
C GLU A 39 6.64 -11.54 -10.74
N ASN A 40 7.49 -12.49 -10.38
CA ASN A 40 8.73 -12.20 -9.68
C ASN A 40 9.76 -11.78 -10.76
N GLU A 41 10.47 -10.67 -10.55
CA GLU A 41 11.64 -10.19 -11.32
C GLU A 41 11.44 -9.05 -12.34
N TYR A 42 10.55 -8.08 -12.10
CA TYR A 42 10.65 -6.76 -12.75
C TYR A 42 10.93 -5.63 -11.76
N ASP A 43 11.70 -4.64 -12.21
CA ASP A 43 11.88 -3.36 -11.54
C ASP A 43 10.51 -2.69 -11.40
N PHE A 44 9.98 -2.63 -10.18
CA PHE A 44 8.73 -1.93 -9.88
C PHE A 44 8.70 -0.53 -10.51
N GLU A 45 7.62 -0.15 -11.20
CA GLU A 45 7.39 1.17 -11.75
C GLU A 45 6.20 1.85 -11.05
N GLU A 46 6.45 2.91 -10.27
CA GLU A 46 5.38 3.56 -9.49
C GLU A 46 4.23 4.13 -10.35
N THR A 47 4.50 4.51 -11.61
CA THR A 47 3.44 5.03 -12.50
C THR A 47 2.47 3.94 -12.95
N LEU A 48 2.87 2.68 -12.83
CA LEU A 48 2.08 1.47 -13.09
C LEU A 48 1.51 0.89 -11.80
N PHE A 49 1.51 1.62 -10.68
CA PHE A 49 0.95 1.15 -9.41
C PHE A 49 -0.41 0.48 -9.60
N TYR A 50 -0.52 -0.74 -9.07
CA TYR A 50 -1.74 -1.53 -9.08
C TYR A 50 -2.29 -1.71 -7.67
N SER A 51 -1.49 -2.20 -6.72
CA SER A 51 -1.97 -2.47 -5.37
C SER A 51 -0.92 -2.26 -4.29
N ILE A 52 -1.41 -2.01 -3.08
CA ILE A 52 -0.63 -2.11 -1.85
C ILE A 52 -1.40 -2.91 -0.82
N TRP A 53 -0.74 -3.90 -0.25
CA TRP A 53 -1.18 -4.68 0.88
C TRP A 53 -0.51 -4.13 2.14
N ILE A 54 -1.33 -3.76 3.11
CA ILE A 54 -0.93 -3.19 4.39
C ILE A 54 -1.30 -4.21 5.46
N MET A 55 -0.29 -4.73 6.17
CA MET A 55 -0.48 -5.63 7.31
C MET A 55 -0.01 -4.94 8.58
N TYR A 56 -0.93 -4.75 9.53
CA TYR A 56 -0.66 -4.13 10.81
C TYR A 56 -1.23 -4.97 11.95
N LYS A 57 -0.36 -5.54 12.78
CA LYS A 57 -0.72 -6.35 13.96
C LYS A 57 -1.81 -7.40 13.66
N ARG A 58 -1.63 -8.18 12.58
CA ARG A 58 -2.55 -9.22 12.07
C ARG A 58 -3.80 -8.73 11.34
N ASN A 59 -4.04 -7.43 11.26
CA ASN A 59 -5.08 -6.88 10.40
C ASN A 59 -4.50 -6.62 9.01
N ALA A 60 -5.26 -6.93 7.97
CA ALA A 60 -4.87 -6.72 6.59
C ALA A 60 -5.84 -5.76 5.89
N VAL A 61 -5.27 -4.80 5.17
CA VAL A 61 -5.99 -3.86 4.30
C VAL A 61 -5.30 -3.85 2.94
N ALA A 62 -6.04 -4.09 1.88
CA ALA A 62 -5.57 -3.88 0.52
C ALA A 62 -6.16 -2.59 -0.05
N ILE A 63 -5.34 -1.83 -0.76
CA ILE A 63 -5.76 -0.69 -1.57
C ILE A 63 -5.38 -1.01 -3.01
N ASN A 64 -6.39 -1.27 -3.84
CA ASN A 64 -6.23 -1.69 -5.22
C ASN A 64 -6.74 -0.59 -6.15
N ARG A 65 -6.02 -0.31 -7.24
CA ARG A 65 -6.45 0.56 -8.32
C ARG A 65 -7.22 -0.29 -9.34
N GLU A 66 -8.54 -0.34 -9.21
CA GLU A 66 -9.42 -1.22 -9.99
C GLU A 66 -9.73 -0.63 -11.38
N ASP A 67 -9.94 0.69 -11.48
CA ASP A 67 -10.10 1.39 -12.75
C ASP A 67 -8.82 2.17 -13.06
N LEU A 68 -8.00 1.62 -13.96
CA LEU A 68 -6.71 2.19 -14.33
C LEU A 68 -6.85 3.44 -15.23
N ILE A 69 -8.03 3.70 -15.79
CA ILE A 69 -8.28 4.89 -16.61
C ILE A 69 -8.76 6.05 -15.72
N GLN A 70 -9.72 5.77 -14.84
CA GLN A 70 -10.32 6.80 -13.97
C GLN A 70 -9.63 6.94 -12.61
N ASN A 71 -8.63 6.09 -12.33
CA ASN A 71 -7.95 6.00 -11.04
C ASN A 71 -8.91 5.72 -9.88
N HIS A 72 -9.87 4.81 -10.07
CA HIS A 72 -10.71 4.36 -8.97
C HIS A 72 -9.97 3.36 -8.10
N PHE A 73 -9.95 3.64 -6.80
CA PHE A 73 -9.35 2.76 -5.80
C PHE A 73 -10.44 2.06 -5.00
N ARG A 74 -10.21 0.77 -4.75
CA ARG A 74 -10.99 -0.05 -3.83
C ARG A 74 -10.14 -0.34 -2.60
N ILE A 75 -10.75 -0.17 -1.42
CA ILE A 75 -10.15 -0.56 -0.15
C ILE A 75 -10.92 -1.78 0.36
N THR A 76 -10.19 -2.85 0.67
CA THR A 76 -10.75 -4.09 1.23
C THR A 76 -10.01 -4.49 2.48
N THR A 77 -10.73 -5.14 3.39
CA THR A 77 -10.18 -5.73 4.62
C THR A 77 -10.46 -7.22 4.61
N ASP A 78 -9.55 -8.03 5.15
CA ASP A 78 -9.72 -9.49 5.15
C ASP A 78 -10.71 -9.97 6.23
N ASP A 79 -10.85 -9.21 7.33
CA ASP A 79 -11.74 -9.55 8.45
C ASP A 79 -12.16 -8.28 9.23
N TYR A 80 -12.91 -8.45 10.31
CA TYR A 80 -13.22 -7.42 11.29
C TYR A 80 -11.96 -6.86 11.94
N ILE A 81 -11.91 -5.54 12.06
CA ILE A 81 -10.80 -4.81 12.67
C ILE A 81 -11.29 -4.23 14.00
N ARG A 82 -10.51 -4.44 15.07
CA ARG A 82 -10.78 -3.79 16.36
C ARG A 82 -10.64 -2.28 16.23
N LEU A 83 -11.45 -1.52 16.96
CA LEU A 83 -11.51 -0.06 16.81
C LEU A 83 -10.14 0.62 17.00
N GLU A 84 -9.33 0.15 17.95
CA GLU A 84 -8.01 0.72 18.24
C GLU A 84 -7.02 0.48 17.09
N ASP A 85 -7.10 -0.70 16.45
CA ASP A 85 -6.26 -1.01 15.29
C ASP A 85 -6.80 -0.31 14.02
N LEU A 86 -8.11 -0.08 13.93
CA LEU A 86 -8.75 0.68 12.84
C LEU A 86 -8.28 2.14 12.85
N GLU A 87 -8.25 2.79 14.02
CA GLU A 87 -7.73 4.16 14.13
C GLU A 87 -6.30 4.27 13.58
N GLU A 88 -5.41 3.36 13.97
CA GLU A 88 -4.04 3.33 13.46
C GLU A 88 -3.96 3.02 11.98
N LEU A 89 -4.75 2.06 11.49
CA LEU A 89 -4.83 1.74 10.07
C LEU A 89 -5.28 2.94 9.24
N THR A 90 -6.24 3.76 9.70
CA THR A 90 -6.63 4.98 8.96
C THR A 90 -5.49 5.98 8.83
N LYS A 91 -4.61 6.08 9.84
CA LYS A 91 -3.41 6.94 9.78
C LYS A 91 -2.40 6.40 8.76
N ILE A 92 -2.21 5.08 8.71
CA ILE A 92 -1.36 4.41 7.72
C ILE A 92 -1.91 4.62 6.30
N ILE A 93 -3.21 4.38 6.10
CA ILE A 93 -3.90 4.59 4.82
C ILE A 93 -3.78 6.06 4.37
N ASN A 94 -3.89 7.01 5.29
CA ASN A 94 -3.72 8.43 4.96
C ASN A 94 -2.30 8.76 4.45
N ILE A 95 -1.27 8.15 5.03
CA ILE A 95 0.12 8.29 4.52
C ILE A 95 0.22 7.72 3.11
N VAL A 96 -0.33 6.53 2.89
CA VAL A 96 -0.34 5.89 1.56
C VAL A 96 -1.05 6.77 0.54
N ALA A 97 -2.29 7.21 0.83
CA ALA A 97 -3.08 8.05 -0.06
C ALA A 97 -2.39 9.38 -0.39
N LYS A 98 -1.76 10.03 0.60
CA LYS A 98 -0.99 11.28 0.45
C LYS A 98 0.16 11.16 -0.55
N HIS A 99 0.81 10.01 -0.63
CA HIS A 99 1.92 9.80 -1.58
C HIS A 99 1.42 9.27 -2.93
N LEU A 100 0.43 8.39 -2.94
CA LEU A 100 -0.21 7.94 -4.18
C LEU A 100 -0.82 9.12 -4.97
N SER A 101 -1.40 10.13 -4.29
CA SER A 101 -1.99 11.30 -4.95
C SER A 101 -0.99 12.19 -5.71
N LYS A 102 0.31 11.95 -5.56
CA LYS A 102 1.37 12.69 -6.25
C LYS A 102 1.90 11.97 -7.48
N ILE A 103 1.50 10.71 -7.67
CA ILE A 103 1.94 9.90 -8.80
C ILE A 103 1.11 10.28 -10.02
N ASN A 104 1.79 10.53 -11.14
CA ASN A 104 1.14 10.63 -12.45
C ASN A 104 0.96 9.22 -13.02
N PHE A 105 -0.17 8.59 -12.68
CA PHE A 105 -0.43 7.22 -13.08
C PHE A 105 -0.60 7.06 -14.59
N LYS A 106 -0.06 5.97 -15.14
CA LYS A 106 -0.36 5.49 -16.49
C LYS A 106 -1.48 4.46 -16.40
N ALA A 107 -2.27 4.36 -17.47
CA ALA A 107 -3.15 3.21 -17.68
C ALA A 107 -2.34 2.15 -18.42
N HIS A 108 -2.25 0.95 -17.87
CA HIS A 108 -1.69 -0.24 -18.51
C HIS A 108 -2.69 -1.38 -18.40
N LEU A 109 -2.69 -2.30 -19.37
CA LEU A 109 -3.56 -3.47 -19.41
C LEU A 109 -2.71 -4.73 -19.23
#